data_AF-A0A397E198-F1
#
_entry.id   AF-A0A397E198-F1
#
_cell.length_a   1.000
_cell.length_b   1.000
_cell.length_c   1.000
_cell.angle_alpha   90.00
_cell.angle_beta   90.00
_cell.angle_gamma   90.00
#
_symmetry.space_group_name_H-M   'P 1'
#
loop_
_entity.id
_entity.type
_entity.pdbx_description
1 polymer ?
#
loop_
_entity_poly.entity_id
_entity_poly.type
_entity_poly.pdbx_seq_one_letter_code
_entity_poly.pdbx_strand_id
1 'polypeptide(L)'
;MELEDWDDLDADVAAAADAAISQADTYHISVANIMATFDLATKIDLKELVMNARNVEYNPQRFQGAIMRLREPKSTAIIFGTGKVRSTSGLHGIHRLMKIGFTAATAQFLSVRNITATAKTPHPIRLEGILTQHSSFCTVSV
;
A
#
# COMPACT_ATOMS: atom_id res chain seq x y z
N MET A 1 29.48 -7.93 3.11
CA MET A 1 28.21 -8.14 3.82
C MET A 1 27.17 -8.21 2.72
N GLU A 2 26.92 -9.43 2.26
CA GLU A 2 26.00 -9.69 1.16
C GLU A 2 24.60 -9.21 1.59
N LEU A 3 24.01 -8.37 0.75
CA LEU A 3 22.64 -7.93 0.90
C LEU A 3 21.77 -9.16 0.62
N GLU A 4 21.08 -9.67 1.64
CA GLU A 4 19.98 -10.62 1.41
C GLU A 4 18.98 -9.95 0.46
N ASP A 5 18.87 -10.50 -0.75
CA ASP A 5 17.88 -10.11 -1.73
C ASP A 5 16.51 -10.61 -1.25
N TRP A 6 15.74 -9.69 -0.66
CA TRP A 6 14.36 -9.92 -0.23
C TRP A 6 13.39 -10.21 -1.39
N ASP A 7 13.87 -10.23 -2.64
CA ASP A 7 13.10 -10.64 -3.81
C ASP A 7 12.93 -12.18 -3.87
N ASP A 8 13.73 -12.92 -3.11
CA ASP A 8 13.60 -14.38 -2.89
C ASP A 8 12.70 -14.70 -1.68
N LEU A 9 11.52 -14.08 -1.59
CA LEU A 9 10.45 -14.70 -0.80
C LEU A 9 10.11 -16.00 -1.51
N ASP A 10 10.70 -17.10 -1.03
CA ASP A 10 10.59 -18.46 -1.55
C ASP A 10 9.21 -18.67 -2.19
N ALA A 11 9.18 -18.76 -3.53
CA ALA A 11 7.96 -19.02 -4.27
C ALA A 11 7.25 -20.27 -3.72
N ASP A 12 8.03 -21.17 -3.13
CA ASP A 12 7.58 -22.37 -2.42
C ASP A 12 6.80 -22.07 -1.13
N VAL A 13 7.15 -21.02 -0.37
CA VAL A 13 6.41 -20.57 0.83
C VAL A 13 5.10 -19.89 0.43
N ALA A 14 5.11 -19.07 -0.62
CA ALA A 14 3.88 -18.50 -1.17
C ALA A 14 2.95 -19.58 -1.73
N ALA A 15 3.50 -20.53 -2.50
CA ALA A 15 2.75 -21.66 -3.07
C ALA A 15 2.23 -22.62 -1.99
N ALA A 16 3.01 -22.87 -0.92
CA ALA A 16 2.57 -23.68 0.21
C ALA A 16 1.44 -22.99 1.01
N ALA A 17 1.49 -21.67 1.17
CA ALA A 17 0.41 -20.90 1.76
C ALA A 17 -0.86 -20.95 0.89
N ASP A 18 -0.74 -20.77 -0.42
CA ASP A 18 -1.86 -20.85 -1.38
C ASP A 18 -2.48 -22.26 -1.43
N ALA A 19 -1.65 -23.32 -1.35
CA ALA A 19 -2.10 -24.70 -1.30
C ALA A 19 -2.83 -25.05 0.00
N ALA A 20 -2.35 -24.56 1.15
CA ALA A 20 -2.99 -24.76 2.45
C ALA A 20 -4.36 -24.05 2.55
N ILE A 21 -4.57 -22.96 1.81
CA ILE A 21 -5.84 -22.23 1.72
C ILE A 21 -6.90 -23.02 0.92
N SER A 22 -6.54 -24.00 0.10
CA SER A 22 -7.47 -24.60 -0.88
C SER A 22 -8.32 -25.78 -0.39
N GLN A 23 -8.19 -26.26 0.86
CA GLN A 23 -8.85 -27.50 1.33
C GLN A 23 -10.08 -27.33 2.24
N ALA A 24 -10.48 -26.12 2.60
CA ALA A 24 -11.79 -25.86 3.21
C ALA A 24 -12.73 -25.25 2.16
N ASP A 25 -14.02 -25.07 2.45
CA ASP A 25 -14.89 -24.17 1.68
C ASP A 25 -14.38 -22.72 1.86
N THR A 26 -13.22 -22.41 1.27
CA THR A 26 -12.38 -21.34 1.77
C THR A 26 -12.76 -20.02 1.14
N TYR A 27 -13.09 -19.06 1.99
CA TYR A 27 -13.20 -17.67 1.64
C TYR A 27 -11.88 -17.20 1.01
N HIS A 28 -11.91 -16.88 -0.29
CA HIS A 28 -10.73 -16.34 -0.97
C HIS A 28 -10.57 -14.88 -0.58
N ILE A 29 -9.69 -14.59 0.39
CA ILE A 29 -9.37 -13.25 0.86
C ILE A 29 -8.07 -12.81 0.20
N SER A 30 -8.11 -11.68 -0.52
CA SER A 30 -6.92 -11.08 -1.13
C SER A 30 -6.70 -9.66 -0.61
N VAL A 31 -5.48 -9.35 -0.21
CA VAL A 31 -5.09 -7.99 0.17
C VAL A 31 -4.89 -7.17 -1.10
N ALA A 32 -5.74 -6.18 -1.31
CA ALA A 32 -5.70 -5.33 -2.49
C ALA A 32 -4.75 -4.14 -2.32
N ASN A 33 -4.68 -3.57 -1.12
CA ASN A 33 -3.92 -2.34 -0.90
C ASN A 33 -3.47 -2.18 0.55
N ILE A 34 -2.26 -1.66 0.74
CA ILE A 34 -1.74 -1.27 2.04
C ILE A 34 -1.36 0.21 1.96
N MET A 35 -1.90 1.00 2.88
CA MET A 35 -1.53 2.39 3.04
C MET A 35 -0.57 2.50 4.22
N ALA A 36 0.62 3.03 3.98
CA ALA A 36 1.62 3.23 5.01
C ALA A 36 2.13 4.66 5.01
N THR A 37 2.60 5.10 6.18
CA THR A 37 3.22 6.41 6.36
C THR A 37 4.56 6.24 7.03
N PHE A 38 5.55 7.00 6.61
CA PHE A 38 6.86 7.05 7.24
C PHE A 38 7.43 8.46 7.15
N ASP A 39 8.45 8.74 7.96
CA ASP A 39 9.15 10.01 8.00
C ASP A 39 10.60 9.81 7.58
N LEU A 40 11.09 10.66 6.69
CA LEU A 40 12.49 10.66 6.24
C LEU A 40 13.39 11.50 7.15
N ALA A 41 12.82 12.13 8.18
CA ALA A 41 13.51 13.00 9.14
C ALA A 41 14.33 14.14 8.50
N THR A 42 14.06 14.44 7.22
CA THR A 42 14.81 15.38 6.40
C THR A 42 13.84 16.23 5.58
N LYS A 43 14.08 17.54 5.51
CA LYS A 43 13.28 18.43 4.65
C LYS A 43 13.59 18.15 3.19
N ILE A 44 12.55 18.16 2.36
CA ILE A 44 12.67 17.87 0.92
C ILE A 44 12.23 19.09 0.13
N ASP A 45 13.08 19.54 -0.79
CA ASP A 45 12.66 20.51 -1.80
C ASP A 45 11.88 19.78 -2.90
N LEU A 46 10.56 19.99 -2.89
CA LEU A 46 9.65 19.36 -3.85
C LEU A 46 9.89 19.85 -5.28
N LYS A 47 10.45 21.05 -5.49
CA LYS A 47 10.76 21.56 -6.83
C LYS A 47 11.95 20.82 -7.42
N GLU A 48 13.01 20.68 -6.62
CA GLU A 48 14.21 19.93 -7.01
C GLU A 48 13.88 18.46 -7.28
N LEU A 49 13.03 17.85 -6.43
CA LEU A 49 12.56 16.48 -6.62
C LEU A 49 11.92 16.27 -7.99
N VAL A 50 11.07 17.20 -8.44
CA VAL A 50 10.37 17.10 -9.73
C VAL A 50 11.31 17.33 -10.91
N MET A 51 12.31 18.21 -10.75
CA MET A 51 13.34 18.40 -11.77
C MET A 51 14.19 17.15 -11.98
N ASN A 52 14.47 16.41 -10.90
CA ASN A 52 15.33 15.23 -10.93
C ASN A 52 14.57 13.92 -11.21
N ALA A 53 13.28 13.84 -10.90
CA ALA A 53 12.50 12.61 -11.01
C ALA A 53 11.41 12.68 -12.10
N ARG A 54 11.46 11.73 -13.06
CA ARG A 54 10.58 11.71 -14.23
C ARG A 54 9.11 11.39 -13.95
N ASN A 55 8.81 10.69 -12.84
CA ASN A 55 7.46 10.20 -12.53
C ASN A 55 6.86 10.92 -11.31
N VAL A 56 7.16 12.22 -11.18
CA VAL A 56 6.70 13.05 -10.07
C VAL A 56 5.89 14.22 -10.59
N GLU A 57 4.68 14.38 -10.04
CA GLU A 57 3.78 15.50 -10.30
C GLU A 57 3.76 16.42 -9.08
N TYR A 58 3.99 17.72 -9.26
CA TYR A 58 3.90 18.71 -8.20
C TYR A 58 3.25 19.99 -8.71
N ASN A 59 2.17 20.41 -8.03
CA ASN A 59 1.53 21.69 -8.29
C ASN A 59 1.08 22.30 -6.94
N PRO A 60 1.84 23.27 -6.39
CA PRO A 60 1.56 23.84 -5.07
C PRO A 60 0.23 24.58 -4.98
N GLN A 61 -0.34 25.05 -6.10
CA GLN A 61 -1.67 25.68 -6.09
C GLN A 61 -2.79 24.66 -5.92
N ARG A 62 -2.59 23.42 -6.40
CA ARG A 62 -3.57 22.34 -6.29
C ARG A 62 -3.38 21.52 -5.01
N PHE A 63 -2.14 21.24 -4.64
CA PHE A 63 -1.82 20.37 -3.53
C PHE A 63 -0.39 20.58 -3.01
N GLN A 64 -0.21 20.59 -1.69
CA GLN A 64 1.08 20.90 -1.05
C GLN A 64 2.09 19.73 -1.03
N GLY A 65 1.76 18.59 -1.62
CA GLY A 65 2.64 17.43 -1.74
C GLY A 65 2.99 17.10 -3.19
N ALA A 66 4.13 16.44 -3.39
CA ALA A 66 4.49 15.84 -4.66
C ALA A 66 3.93 14.42 -4.76
N ILE A 67 3.33 14.08 -5.90
CA ILE A 67 2.77 12.76 -6.17
C ILE A 67 3.77 12.00 -7.04
N MET A 68 4.33 10.92 -6.53
CA MET A 68 5.22 10.02 -7.26
C MET A 68 4.48 8.74 -7.62
N ARG A 69 4.63 8.26 -8.86
CA ARG A 69 4.03 7.00 -9.33
C ARG A 69 5.10 6.05 -9.84
N LEU A 70 5.14 4.85 -9.28
CA LEU A 70 5.99 3.76 -9.77
C LEU A 70 5.16 2.80 -10.62
N ARG A 71 5.73 2.32 -11.72
CA ARG A 71 5.10 1.32 -12.59
C ARG A 71 5.20 -0.08 -12.00
N GLU A 72 6.39 -0.46 -11.54
CA GLU A 72 6.66 -1.78 -10.99
C GLU A 72 7.40 -1.66 -9.65
N PRO A 73 6.82 -2.18 -8.55
CA PRO A 73 5.41 -2.55 -8.40
C PRO A 73 4.50 -1.30 -8.49
N LYS A 74 3.27 -1.47 -8.98
CA LYS A 74 2.31 -0.36 -9.13
C LYS A 74 2.04 0.31 -7.78
N SER A 75 2.62 1.48 -7.59
CA SER A 75 2.66 2.16 -6.29
C SER A 75 2.51 3.65 -6.48
N THR A 76 1.82 4.30 -5.55
CA THR A 76 1.74 5.77 -5.52
C THR A 76 2.21 6.25 -4.16
N ALA A 77 3.13 7.21 -4.14
CA ALA A 77 3.51 7.91 -2.93
C ALA A 77 3.21 9.40 -3.03
N ILE A 78 2.92 9.98 -1.88
CA ILE A 78 2.74 11.39 -1.66
C ILE A 78 3.83 11.84 -0.72
N ILE A 79 4.68 12.75 -1.18
CA ILE A 79 5.84 13.26 -0.46
C ILE A 79 5.54 14.71 -0.07
N PHE A 80 5.70 15.02 1.21
CA PHE A 80 5.55 16.37 1.74
C PHE A 80 6.93 17.00 1.94
N GLY A 81 7.04 18.31 1.76
CA GLY A 81 8.31 19.03 1.97
C GLY A 81 8.85 18.95 3.41
N THR A 82 8.01 18.52 4.35
CA THR A 82 8.40 18.23 5.74
C THR A 82 9.22 16.94 5.90
N GLY A 83 9.32 16.10 4.86
CA GLY A 83 9.97 14.78 4.94
C GLY A 83 9.00 13.62 5.18
N LYS A 84 7.72 13.92 5.47
CA LYS A 84 6.69 12.88 5.62
C LYS A 84 6.29 12.30 4.27
N VAL A 85 6.12 10.99 4.23
CA VAL A 85 5.68 10.26 3.04
C VAL A 85 4.46 9.42 3.36
N ARG A 86 3.48 9.42 2.46
CA ARG A 86 2.37 8.46 2.47
C ARG A 86 2.47 7.59 1.22
N SER A 87 2.53 6.29 1.38
CA SER A 87 2.53 5.33 0.27
C SER A 87 1.21 4.56 0.24
N THR A 88 0.74 4.29 -0.96
CA THR A 88 -0.39 3.41 -1.26
C THR A 88 0.11 2.35 -2.23
N SER A 89 0.49 1.19 -1.69
CA SER A 89 1.10 0.06 -2.41
C SER A 89 1.10 -1.21 -1.57
N GLY A 90 1.38 -2.37 -2.15
CA GLY A 90 1.79 -3.54 -1.37
C GLY A 90 3.11 -3.28 -0.61
N LEU A 91 3.45 -4.18 0.32
CA LEU A 91 4.70 -4.13 1.11
C LEU A 91 5.94 -3.94 0.23
N HIS A 92 6.05 -4.70 -0.86
CA HIS A 92 7.14 -4.59 -1.84
C HIS A 92 7.27 -3.18 -2.44
N GLY A 93 6.16 -2.50 -2.68
CA GLY A 93 6.16 -1.14 -3.23
C GLY A 93 6.68 -0.10 -2.26
N ILE A 94 6.41 -0.27 -0.96
CA ILE A 94 6.92 0.64 0.08
C ILE A 94 8.45 0.54 0.12
N HIS A 95 8.98 -0.69 0.16
CA HIS A 95 10.42 -0.94 0.17
C HIS A 95 11.12 -0.37 -1.07
N ARG A 96 10.55 -0.60 -2.26
CA ARG A 96 11.12 -0.08 -3.51
C ARG A 96 11.11 1.45 -3.56
N LEU A 97 10.07 2.08 -3.01
CA LEU A 97 9.96 3.52 -2.94
C LEU A 97 11.02 4.14 -2.01
N MET A 98 11.36 3.47 -0.91
CA MET A 98 12.49 3.87 -0.05
C MET A 98 13.82 3.80 -0.82
N LYS A 99 14.04 2.73 -1.59
CA LYS A 99 15.29 2.54 -2.36
C LYS A 99 15.49 3.55 -3.50
N ILE A 100 14.43 3.92 -4.21
CA ILE A 100 14.55 4.76 -5.42
C ILE A 100 14.72 6.25 -5.10
N GLY A 101 14.05 6.75 -4.06
CA GLY A 101 13.96 8.19 -3.82
C GLY A 101 14.88 8.73 -2.73
N PHE A 102 15.30 7.91 -1.76
CA PHE A 102 15.78 8.40 -0.47
C PHE A 102 16.89 7.53 0.15
N THR A 103 17.86 7.12 -0.67
CA THR A 103 19.01 6.26 -0.29
C THR A 103 19.81 6.72 0.92
N ALA A 104 19.69 7.99 1.36
CA ALA A 104 20.43 8.54 2.49
C ALA A 104 19.59 8.77 3.77
N ALA A 105 18.26 8.64 3.69
CA ALA A 105 17.37 8.93 4.82
C ALA A 105 16.83 7.62 5.41
N THR A 106 17.26 7.30 6.63
CA THR A 106 16.65 6.22 7.41
C THR A 106 15.17 6.50 7.55
N ALA A 107 14.30 5.70 6.93
CA ALA A 107 12.87 5.80 7.11
C ALA A 107 12.54 5.50 8.58
N GLN A 108 12.10 6.51 9.31
CA GLN A 108 11.66 6.40 10.69
C GLN A 108 10.14 6.36 10.74
N PHE A 109 9.61 5.78 11.82
CA PHE A 109 8.18 5.79 12.12
C PHE A 109 7.29 5.20 11.00
N LEU A 110 7.73 4.10 10.39
CA LEU A 110 6.88 3.35 9.46
C LEU A 110 5.64 2.84 10.21
N SER A 111 4.47 3.24 9.75
CA SER A 111 3.18 2.87 10.32
C SER A 111 2.20 2.52 9.19
N VAL A 112 1.65 1.32 9.27
CA VAL A 112 0.52 0.92 8.42
C VAL A 112 -0.73 1.62 8.93
N ARG A 113 -1.39 2.37 8.05
CA ARG A 113 -2.60 3.15 8.35
C ARG A 113 -3.88 2.43 7.97
N ASN A 114 -3.84 1.69 6.86
CA ASN A 114 -5.01 1.02 6.32
C ASN A 114 -4.57 -0.21 5.52
N ILE A 115 -5.36 -1.26 5.62
CA ILE A 115 -5.26 -2.46 4.80
C ILE A 115 -6.64 -2.68 4.19
N THR A 116 -6.69 -2.69 2.86
CA THR A 116 -7.90 -3.01 2.12
C THR A 116 -7.79 -4.43 1.59
N ALA A 117 -8.75 -5.28 1.95
CA ALA A 117 -8.85 -6.65 1.46
C ALA A 117 -10.20 -6.88 0.80
N THR A 118 -10.24 -7.82 -0.14
CA THR A 118 -11.47 -8.27 -0.80
C THR A 118 -11.64 -9.76 -0.58
N ALA A 119 -12.87 -10.19 -0.33
CA ALA A 119 -13.21 -11.58 -0.12
C ALA A 119 -14.34 -12.01 -1.07
N LYS A 120 -14.21 -13.19 -1.67
CA LYS A 120 -15.28 -13.80 -2.46
C LYS A 120 -15.89 -14.97 -1.70
N THR A 121 -17.20 -14.92 -1.49
CA THR A 121 -17.95 -16.03 -0.90
C THR A 121 -18.37 -17.03 -1.98
N PRO A 122 -18.42 -18.33 -1.66
CA PRO A 122 -18.87 -19.36 -2.62
C PRO A 122 -20.38 -19.30 -2.91
N HIS A 123 -21.17 -18.67 -2.04
CA HIS A 123 -22.63 -18.60 -2.12
C HIS A 123 -23.14 -17.15 -2.12
N PRO A 124 -24.31 -16.87 -2.73
CA PRO A 124 -24.95 -15.56 -2.68
C PRO A 124 -25.42 -15.21 -1.27
N ILE A 125 -25.30 -13.93 -0.90
CA ILE A 125 -25.69 -13.41 0.43
C ILE A 125 -26.97 -12.58 0.29
N ARG A 126 -27.99 -12.88 1.11
CA ARG A 126 -29.23 -12.09 1.17
C ARG A 126 -29.07 -10.89 2.10
N LEU A 127 -28.78 -9.71 1.52
CA LEU A 127 -28.49 -8.48 2.27
C LEU A 127 -29.67 -7.96 3.11
N GLU A 128 -30.92 -8.14 2.66
CA GLU A 128 -32.11 -7.74 3.41
C GLU A 128 -32.21 -8.43 4.78
N GLY A 129 -31.86 -9.72 4.84
CA GLY A 129 -31.90 -10.48 6.09
C GLY A 129 -30.86 -9.98 7.09
N ILE A 130 -29.66 -9.69 6.61
CA ILE A 130 -28.57 -9.12 7.42
C ILE A 130 -28.95 -7.74 7.93
N LEU A 131 -29.48 -6.86 7.07
CA LEU A 131 -29.91 -5.53 7.49
C LEU A 131 -31.00 -5.60 8.56
N THR A 132 -31.95 -6.52 8.42
CA THR A 132 -33.04 -6.70 9.39
C THR A 132 -32.51 -7.21 10.74
N GLN A 133 -31.58 -8.17 10.73
CA GLN A 133 -31.06 -8.81 11.94
C GLN A 133 -29.92 -8.03 12.63
N HIS A 134 -29.18 -7.21 11.87
CA HIS A 134 -27.98 -6.49 12.32
C HIS A 134 -28.04 -4.99 11.94
N SER A 135 -29.20 -4.36 12.08
CA SER A 135 -29.43 -2.96 11.72
C SER A 135 -28.52 -1.96 12.45
N SER A 136 -28.03 -2.32 13.65
CA SER A 136 -27.10 -1.50 14.42
C SER A 136 -25.68 -1.43 13.83
N PHE A 137 -25.31 -2.36 12.96
CA PHE A 137 -23.96 -2.47 12.40
C PHE A 137 -23.91 -2.30 10.88
N CYS A 138 -25.06 -2.28 10.21
CA CYS A 138 -25.17 -2.24 8.76
C CYS A 138 -26.01 -1.05 8.30
N THR A 139 -25.57 -0.41 7.22
CA THR A 139 -26.34 0.64 6.53
C THR A 139 -26.33 0.31 5.04
N VAL A 140 -27.50 0.36 4.40
CA VAL A 140 -27.63 0.18 2.95
C VAL A 140 -28.08 1.53 2.38
N SER A 141 -27.30 2.05 1.44
CA SER A 141 -27.65 3.25 0.67
C SER A 141 -27.93 2.79 -0.76
N VAL A 142 -29.15 3.04 -1.23
CA VAL A 142 -29.60 2.75 -2.60
C VAL A 142 -29.27 3.93 -3.51
#